data_AF-A0A951CVK4-F1
#
_entry.id   AF-A0A951CVK4-F1
#
_cell.length_a   1.000
_cell.length_b   1.000
_cell.length_c   1.000
_cell.angle_alpha   90.00
_cell.angle_beta   90.00
_cell.angle_gamma   90.00
#
_symmetry.space_group_name_H-M   'P 1'
#
loop_
_entity.id
_entity.type
_entity.pdbx_description
1 polymer ?
#
loop_
_entity_poly.entity_id
_entity_poly.type
_entity_poly.pdbx_seq_one_letter_code
_entity_poly.pdbx_strand_id
1 'polypeptide(L)'
;EDRDIQEMILKSDADVVFVGISTPKQEKWMYEHRRSFPGMTLIGVGAAFDFFAGRVRQAPAWMQRNGLEWLFRLIMEPARLWKRYLLITPKFLPLWAMQRWRMRARLRGL
;
A
#
# COMPACT_ATOMS: atom_id res chain seq x y z
N GLU A 1 17.98 -13.11 -11.75
CA GLU A 1 17.26 -11.86 -11.44
C GLU A 1 17.13 -11.63 -9.94
N ASP A 2 16.25 -12.34 -9.22
CA ASP A 2 16.07 -12.08 -7.76
C ASP A 2 17.35 -12.24 -6.93
N ARG A 3 18.18 -13.25 -7.22
CA ARG A 3 19.48 -13.44 -6.56
C ARG A 3 20.44 -12.27 -6.83
N ASP A 4 20.44 -11.76 -8.05
CA ASP A 4 21.33 -10.66 -8.45
C ASP A 4 20.92 -9.36 -7.72
N ILE A 5 19.61 -9.11 -7.61
CA ILE A 5 19.06 -7.98 -6.84
C ILE A 5 19.39 -8.12 -5.35
N GLN A 6 19.24 -9.33 -4.78
CA GLN A 6 19.61 -9.57 -3.38
C GLN A 6 21.09 -9.28 -3.14
N GLU A 7 21.98 -9.77 -4.00
CA GLU A 7 23.41 -9.50 -3.88
C GLU A 7 23.74 -8.01 -4.00
N MET A 8 23.09 -7.30 -4.93
CA MET A 8 23.27 -5.85 -5.06
C MET A 8 22.85 -5.11 -3.79
N ILE A 9 21.71 -5.48 -3.20
CA ILE A 9 21.23 -4.90 -1.94
C ILE A 9 22.22 -5.19 -0.80
N LEU A 10 22.67 -6.44 -0.66
CA LEU A 10 23.63 -6.81 0.39
C LEU A 10 24.97 -6.10 0.25
N LYS A 11 25.43 -5.87 -0.99
CA LYS A 11 26.67 -5.14 -1.28
C LYS A 11 26.51 -3.62 -1.14
N SER A 12 25.29 -3.10 -1.00
CA SER A 12 25.04 -1.65 -0.92
C SER A 12 25.30 -1.04 0.45
N ASP A 13 25.49 -1.86 1.50
CA ASP A 13 25.65 -1.42 2.89
C ASP A 13 24.49 -0.56 3.41
N ALA A 14 23.29 -0.72 2.83
CA ALA A 14 22.13 0.07 3.19
C ALA A 14 21.49 -0.39 4.50
N ASP A 15 21.19 0.54 5.42
CA ASP A 15 20.37 0.27 6.61
C ASP A 15 18.87 0.11 6.28
N VAL A 16 18.42 0.79 5.21
CA VAL A 16 17.00 0.86 4.82
C VAL A 16 16.86 0.62 3.32
N VAL A 17 15.92 -0.26 2.95
CA VAL A 17 15.63 -0.60 1.56
C VAL A 17 14.17 -0.27 1.25
N PHE A 18 13.95 0.67 0.34
CA PHE A 18 12.61 1.01 -0.14
C PHE A 18 12.19 0.08 -1.29
N VAL A 19 11.15 -0.71 -1.06
CA VAL A 19 10.62 -1.66 -2.04
C VAL A 19 9.42 -1.04 -2.75
N GLY A 20 9.59 -0.65 -4.01
CA GLY A 20 8.58 0.05 -4.82
C GLY A 20 7.93 -0.84 -5.88
N ILE A 21 7.30 -1.96 -5.47
CA ILE A 21 6.58 -2.86 -6.40
C ILE A 21 5.09 -2.94 -6.01
N SER A 22 4.24 -3.41 -6.94
CA SER A 22 2.79 -3.45 -6.71
C SER A 22 2.38 -4.41 -5.58
N THR A 23 1.48 -4.00 -4.70
CA THR A 23 0.78 -4.91 -3.77
C THR A 23 -0.06 -5.94 -4.55
N PRO A 24 -0.08 -7.23 -4.16
CA PRO A 24 0.50 -7.81 -2.95
C PRO A 24 1.93 -8.37 -3.13
N LYS A 25 2.56 -8.14 -4.30
CA LYS A 25 3.89 -8.70 -4.60
C LYS A 25 4.95 -8.16 -3.65
N GLN A 26 4.84 -6.89 -3.29
CA GLN A 26 5.74 -6.20 -2.37
C GLN A 26 5.84 -6.91 -1.02
N GLU A 27 4.69 -7.12 -0.38
CA GLU A 27 4.61 -7.70 0.95
C GLU A 27 5.07 -9.17 0.92
N LYS A 28 4.74 -9.89 -0.15
CA LYS A 28 5.21 -11.27 -0.36
C LYS A 28 6.72 -11.34 -0.54
N TRP A 29 7.28 -10.52 -1.42
CA TRP A 29 8.71 -10.49 -1.69
C TRP A 29 9.49 -10.14 -0.42
N MET A 30 9.07 -9.09 0.30
CA MET A 30 9.69 -8.70 1.56
C MET A 30 9.60 -9.83 2.59
N TYR A 31 8.44 -10.49 2.69
CA TYR A 31 8.28 -11.63 3.59
C TYR A 31 9.21 -12.79 3.22
N GLU A 32 9.26 -13.19 1.96
CA GLU A 32 10.10 -14.29 1.48
C GLU A 32 11.58 -14.03 1.72
N HIS A 33 12.03 -12.77 1.59
CA HIS A 33 13.44 -12.39 1.66
C HIS A 33 13.89 -11.82 3.01
N ARG A 34 12.99 -11.72 4.01
CA ARG A 34 13.27 -11.13 5.32
C ARG A 34 14.48 -11.74 6.05
N ARG A 35 14.81 -13.00 5.78
CA ARG A 35 15.96 -13.70 6.39
C ARG A 35 17.27 -13.45 5.66
N SER A 36 17.19 -13.04 4.38
CA SER A 36 18.35 -12.78 3.54
C SER A 36 18.97 -11.42 3.82
N PHE A 37 18.26 -10.51 4.49
CA PHE A 37 18.69 -9.14 4.77
C PHE A 37 18.80 -8.88 6.29
N PRO A 38 19.74 -9.53 7.00
CA PRO A 38 19.89 -9.33 8.43
C PRO A 38 20.29 -7.88 8.73
N GLY A 39 19.61 -7.25 9.69
CA GLY A 39 19.90 -5.87 10.10
C GLY A 39 19.32 -4.77 9.21
N MET A 40 18.80 -5.10 8.03
CA MET A 40 18.21 -4.11 7.11
C MET A 40 16.71 -3.95 7.34
N THR A 41 16.21 -2.73 7.28
CA THR A 41 14.78 -2.43 7.34
C THR A 41 14.19 -2.32 5.94
N LEU A 42 13.34 -3.27 5.58
CA LEU A 42 12.60 -3.23 4.31
C LEU A 42 11.32 -2.39 4.48
N ILE A 43 11.16 -1.35 3.66
CA ILE A 43 9.99 -0.46 3.68
C ILE A 43 9.27 -0.54 2.34
N GLY A 44 8.05 -1.05 2.36
CA GLY A 44 7.20 -1.08 1.18
C GLY A 44 6.62 0.30 0.87
N VAL A 45 6.93 0.85 -0.31
CA VAL A 45 6.51 2.21 -0.73
C VAL A 45 5.54 2.22 -1.90
N GLY A 46 5.29 1.06 -2.51
CA GLY A 46 4.40 0.92 -3.67
C GLY A 46 4.78 1.89 -4.78
N ALA A 47 3.78 2.63 -5.27
CA ALA A 47 3.94 3.57 -6.38
C ALA A 47 4.54 4.94 -5.98
N ALA A 48 5.11 5.09 -4.77
CA ALA A 48 5.65 6.38 -4.31
C ALA A 48 6.68 6.97 -5.29
N PHE A 49 7.61 6.16 -5.80
CA PHE A 49 8.59 6.60 -6.78
C PHE A 49 7.97 7.01 -8.10
N ASP A 50 6.89 6.37 -8.54
CA ASP A 50 6.17 6.76 -9.75
C ASP A 50 5.48 8.13 -9.59
N PHE A 51 5.03 8.46 -8.39
CA PHE A 51 4.53 9.79 -8.07
C PHE A 51 5.64 10.84 -8.09
N PHE A 52 6.79 10.55 -7.45
CA PHE A 52 7.94 11.47 -7.44
C PHE A 52 8.53 11.69 -8.83
N ALA A 53 8.55 10.65 -9.67
CA ALA A 53 9.01 10.73 -11.05
C ALA A 53 7.97 11.36 -12.01
N GLY A 54 6.79 11.77 -11.52
CA GLY A 54 5.73 12.35 -12.35
C GLY A 54 5.09 11.38 -13.34
N ARG A 55 5.31 10.07 -13.18
CA ARG A 55 4.74 9.02 -14.05
C ARG A 55 3.27 8.76 -13.77
N VAL A 56 2.85 8.95 -12.52
CA VAL A 56 1.46 8.80 -12.10
C VAL A 56 0.91 10.15 -11.66
N ARG A 57 -0.23 10.52 -12.24
CA ARG A 57 -0.91 11.77 -11.91
C ARG A 57 -1.59 11.66 -10.54
N GLN A 58 -1.37 12.66 -9.70
CA GLN A 58 -2.13 12.80 -8.45
C GLN A 58 -3.44 13.54 -8.68
N ALA A 59 -4.43 13.28 -7.82
CA ALA A 59 -5.68 14.02 -7.84
C ALA A 59 -5.41 15.51 -7.52
N PRO A 60 -6.23 16.46 -8.02
CA PRO A 60 -6.15 17.86 -7.60
C PRO A 60 -6.22 18.01 -6.07
N ALA A 61 -5.57 19.05 -5.52
CA ALA A 61 -5.46 19.26 -4.08
C ALA A 61 -6.82 19.35 -3.35
N TRP A 62 -7.87 19.84 -4.02
CA TRP A 62 -9.22 19.84 -3.45
C TRP A 62 -9.77 18.40 -3.30
N MET A 63 -9.53 17.51 -4.26
CA MET A 63 -9.97 16.11 -4.17
C MET A 63 -9.20 15.37 -3.08
N GLN A 64 -7.88 15.59 -2.98
CA GLN A 64 -7.06 14.98 -1.94
C GLN A 64 -7.56 15.37 -0.54
N ARG A 65 -7.79 16.68 -0.31
CA ARG A 65 -8.30 17.20 0.98
C ARG A 65 -9.69 16.69 1.35
N ASN A 66 -10.51 16.30 0.37
CA ASN A 66 -11.84 15.74 0.59
C ASN A 66 -11.84 14.19 0.59
N GLY A 67 -10.69 13.53 0.55
CA GLY A 67 -10.60 12.07 0.51
C GLY A 67 -11.14 11.44 -0.79
N LEU A 68 -11.22 12.21 -1.88
CA LEU A 68 -11.76 11.80 -3.18
C LEU A 68 -10.70 11.23 -4.13
N GLU A 69 -9.49 10.96 -3.64
CA GLU A 69 -8.41 10.43 -4.48
C GLU A 69 -8.76 9.05 -5.08
N TRP A 70 -9.51 8.22 -4.35
CA TRP A 70 -10.00 6.94 -4.89
C TRP A 70 -10.90 7.14 -6.12
N LEU A 71 -11.74 8.17 -6.12
CA LEU A 71 -12.63 8.46 -7.25
C LEU A 71 -11.82 8.94 -8.46
N PHE A 72 -10.85 9.83 -8.24
CA PHE A 72 -9.93 10.25 -9.28
C PHE A 72 -9.20 9.06 -9.91
N ARG A 73 -8.64 8.16 -9.08
CA ARG A 73 -7.96 6.95 -9.55
C ARG A 73 -8.90 6.03 -10.33
N LEU A 74 -10.15 5.87 -9.88
CA LEU A 74 -11.15 5.08 -10.59
C LEU A 74 -11.45 5.64 -11.98
N ILE A 75 -11.55 6.97 -12.12
CA ILE A 75 -11.79 7.62 -13.41
C ILE A 75 -10.56 7.46 -14.33
N MET A 76 -9.34 7.54 -13.79
CA MET A 76 -8.10 7.38 -14.56
C MET A 76 -7.83 5.93 -14.98
N GLU A 77 -8.17 4.95 -14.14
CA GLU A 77 -7.88 3.54 -14.38
C GLU A 77 -9.11 2.63 -14.14
N PRO A 78 -10.22 2.87 -14.87
CA PRO A 78 -11.50 2.23 -14.60
C PRO A 78 -11.39 0.71 -14.73
N ALA A 79 -10.79 0.22 -15.81
CA ALA A 79 -10.63 -1.22 -16.09
C ALA A 79 -9.89 -1.98 -14.98
N ARG A 80 -8.94 -1.31 -14.31
CA ARG A 80 -8.13 -1.92 -13.24
C ARG A 80 -8.81 -1.82 -11.88
N LEU A 81 -9.46 -0.70 -11.56
CA LEU A 81 -9.91 -0.40 -10.19
C LEU A 81 -11.39 -0.65 -9.93
N TRP A 82 -12.24 -0.75 -10.97
CA TRP A 82 -13.69 -0.86 -10.78
C TRP A 82 -14.10 -2.05 -9.90
N LYS A 83 -13.56 -3.25 -10.16
CA LYS A 83 -13.86 -4.45 -9.36
C LYS A 83 -13.44 -4.24 -7.90
N ARG A 84 -12.25 -3.67 -7.70
CA ARG A 84 -11.71 -3.44 -6.37
C ARG A 84 -12.60 -2.50 -5.58
N TYR A 85 -13.00 -1.37 -6.15
CA TYR A 85 -13.73 -0.34 -5.41
C TYR A 85 -15.22 -0.59 -5.30
N LEU A 86 -15.86 -1.18 -6.31
CA LEU A 86 -17.31 -1.37 -6.30
C LEU A 86 -17.73 -2.75 -5.79
N LEU A 87 -16.87 -3.78 -5.90
CA LEU A 87 -17.22 -5.14 -5.47
C LEU A 87 -16.48 -5.58 -4.22
N ILE A 88 -15.20 -5.20 -4.06
CA ILE A 88 -14.35 -5.71 -2.97
C ILE A 88 -14.40 -4.76 -1.77
N THR A 89 -14.14 -3.47 -1.96
CA THR A 89 -14.09 -2.48 -0.86
C THR A 89 -15.37 -2.43 -0.03
N PRO A 90 -16.61 -2.48 -0.59
CA PRO A 90 -17.83 -2.39 0.21
C PRO A 90 -18.01 -3.57 1.17
N LYS A 91 -17.38 -4.73 0.90
CA LYS A 91 -17.41 -5.89 1.81
C LYS A 91 -16.79 -5.60 3.18
N PHE A 92 -15.95 -4.57 3.28
CA PHE A 92 -15.35 -4.15 4.55
C PHE A 92 -16.26 -3.24 5.39
N LEU A 93 -17.29 -2.62 4.81
CA LEU A 93 -18.22 -1.74 5.53
C LEU A 93 -18.90 -2.41 6.75
N PRO A 94 -19.46 -3.63 6.65
CA PRO A 94 -20.06 -4.29 7.82
C PRO A 94 -19.03 -4.63 8.90
N LEU A 95 -17.82 -5.04 8.50
CA LEU A 95 -16.73 -5.33 9.44
C LEU A 95 -16.30 -4.07 10.20
N TRP A 96 -16.18 -2.96 9.50
CA TRP A 96 -15.90 -1.65 10.09
C TRP A 96 -17.01 -1.19 11.02
N ALA A 97 -18.28 -1.32 10.61
CA ALA A 97 -19.43 -0.96 11.43
C ALA A 97 -19.47 -1.79 12.73
N MET A 98 -19.28 -3.10 12.62
CA MET A 98 -19.19 -4.01 13.76
C MET A 98 -18.05 -3.63 14.71
N GLN A 99 -16.86 -3.34 14.17
CA GLN A 99 -15.72 -2.89 14.97
C GLN A 99 -16.03 -1.58 15.71
N ARG A 100 -16.63 -0.61 15.02
CA ARG A 100 -17.01 0.68 15.60
C ARG A 100 -18.03 0.51 16.72
N TRP A 101 -19.02 -0.37 16.55
CA TRP A 101 -20.03 -0.68 17.56
C TRP A 101 -19.40 -1.34 18.79
N ARG A 102 -18.53 -2.34 18.60
CA ARG A 102 -17.81 -3.00 19.70
C ARG A 102 -16.94 -2.02 20.50
N MET A 103 -16.23 -1.11 19.83
CA MET A 103 -15.44 -0.08 20.51
C MET A 103 -16.32 0.88 21.31
N ARG A 104 -17.50 1.28 20.78
CA ARG A 104 -18.44 2.15 21.50
C ARG A 104 -19.09 1.44 22.70
N ALA A 105 -19.44 0.17 22.56
CA ALA A 105 -20.00 -0.63 23.66
C ALA A 105 -18.97 -0.80 24.79
N ARG A 106 -17.70 -1.05 24.45
CA ARG A 106 -16.61 -1.17 25.43
C ARG A 106 -16.33 0.12 26.20
N LEU A 107 -16.48 1.28 25.55
CA LEU A 107 -16.31 2.60 26.18
C LEU A 107 -17.51 3.07 27.02
N ARG A 108 -18.67 2.40 26.91
CA ARG A 108 -19.89 2.71 27.69
C ARG A 108 -20.12 1.76 28.88
N GLY A 109 -19.29 0.73 29.01
CA GLY A 109 -19.31 -0.22 30.14
C GLY A 109 -18.17 0.01 31.15
N LEU A 110 -17.51 1.18 31.07
CA LEU A 110 -16.73 1.83 32.13
C LEU A 110 -17.55 3.04 32.60
#